data_AF-Q118U9-F1
#
_entry.id   AF-Q118U9-F1
#
_cell.length_a   1.000
_cell.length_b   1.000
_cell.length_c   1.000
_cell.angle_alpha   90.00
_cell.angle_beta   90.00
_cell.angle_gamma   90.00
#
_symmetry.space_group_name_H-M   'P 1'
#
loop_
_entity.id
_entity.type
_entity.pdbx_description
1 polymer ?
#
loop_
_entity_poly.entity_id
_entity_poly.type
_entity_poly.pdbx_seq_one_letter_code
_entity_poly.pdbx_strand_id
1 'polypeptide(L)'
;MKLPQQPTIPNTQNIISWLKFQSPSQLENLESVNKTSKKNPLFWCYWLKNLVCVDPNELHGTGYVSKELEKSSLVTASVTTFANWWNAFTTLPFLIFMFDSMGILTWPIAVLANIGLIKLGNALATGAASNQPISIRFARIGSSGFIAINLILTITSGVGSELLLNQSGLSRKLGEQLVQESIFEPLEKEISDIQNNKTLEKTRNRCDTLERKLEQLPPNDPKRDELYLAAHGPYADRFNLGGYSYYKNKDIEQWPACPKANELEAIRDNDLKVPKEKYQQKIKEVKNYGSDLVYLKAVRPKIYDSRFNEKGEIKSGTEATRVAIVLFTKKLFSLQWADLGQSLFVMSISVITSTVAIWITISYSKREDVQLSKSTAVINARDVFINKTISSLDNNQADMQELDKKLLRGFFSELRRTGKCNYPPFVKYVKFARDIEKSQHLRDNIETVETAVEQIKNGFQQLTDSINDPENTAANDAKNLIHQGCDSIILLALEYFQTESQVKELIKTIQYVQGYLQHSHVNQSLATRQIGYLQELLTSSINLGDRLKKAIQKKYNTIIGNH
;
A
#
# COMPACT_ATOMS: atom_id res chain seq x y z
N MET A 1 -43.36 -7.62 5.59
CA MET A 1 -43.05 -7.98 4.18
C MET A 1 -43.22 -9.49 4.00
N LYS A 2 -43.96 -9.95 2.99
CA LYS A 2 -44.21 -11.39 2.74
C LYS A 2 -43.03 -12.04 2.01
N LEU A 3 -42.63 -13.25 2.42
CA LEU A 3 -41.58 -14.02 1.76
C LEU A 3 -42.18 -14.79 0.57
N PRO A 4 -41.43 -14.97 -0.53
CA PRO A 4 -41.84 -15.76 -1.68
C PRO A 4 -41.98 -17.24 -1.31
N GLN A 5 -42.81 -17.97 -2.05
CA GLN A 5 -42.99 -19.40 -1.82
C GLN A 5 -41.71 -20.16 -2.16
N GLN A 6 -41.28 -21.04 -1.24
CA GLN A 6 -40.10 -21.87 -1.44
C GLN A 6 -40.29 -22.82 -2.63
N PRO A 7 -39.34 -22.89 -3.58
CA PRO A 7 -39.40 -23.84 -4.68
C PRO A 7 -39.53 -25.27 -4.16
N THR A 8 -40.43 -26.05 -4.76
CA THR A 8 -40.57 -27.48 -4.46
C THR A 8 -39.32 -28.23 -4.90
N ILE A 9 -38.78 -29.04 -4.00
CA ILE A 9 -37.67 -29.95 -4.32
C ILE A 9 -38.25 -31.08 -5.18
N PRO A 10 -37.73 -31.29 -6.40
CA PRO A 10 -38.25 -32.33 -7.29
C PRO A 10 -38.02 -33.72 -6.72
N ASN A 11 -38.90 -34.65 -7.07
CA ASN A 11 -38.76 -36.06 -6.69
C ASN A 11 -37.44 -36.64 -7.25
N THR A 12 -36.82 -37.52 -6.49
CA THR A 12 -35.63 -38.30 -6.79
C THR A 12 -35.64 -38.92 -8.20
N GLN A 13 -36.78 -39.41 -8.69
CA GLN A 13 -36.90 -39.96 -10.06
C GLN A 13 -36.59 -38.92 -11.16
N ASN A 14 -36.92 -37.64 -10.95
CA ASN A 14 -36.63 -36.56 -11.88
C ASN A 14 -35.13 -36.20 -11.91
N ILE A 15 -34.43 -36.45 -10.80
CA ILE A 15 -32.98 -36.24 -10.71
C ILE A 15 -32.25 -37.40 -11.38
N ILE A 16 -32.68 -38.63 -11.14
CA ILE A 16 -32.12 -39.84 -11.78
C ILE A 16 -32.26 -39.76 -13.30
N SER A 17 -33.46 -39.46 -13.81
CA SER A 17 -33.71 -39.33 -15.25
C SER A 17 -32.84 -38.25 -15.87
N TRP A 18 -32.69 -37.11 -15.20
CA TRP A 18 -31.79 -36.04 -15.64
C TRP A 18 -30.30 -36.47 -15.63
N LEU A 19 -29.84 -37.17 -14.59
CA LEU A 19 -28.46 -37.67 -14.50
C LEU A 19 -28.16 -38.69 -15.61
N LYS A 20 -29.09 -39.62 -15.86
CA LYS A 20 -28.99 -40.60 -16.96
C LYS A 20 -28.93 -39.91 -18.33
N PHE A 21 -29.69 -38.82 -18.50
CA PHE A 21 -29.67 -38.04 -19.73
C PHE A 21 -28.37 -37.24 -19.92
N GLN A 22 -27.79 -36.68 -18.86
CA GLN A 22 -26.59 -35.83 -18.97
C GLN A 22 -25.28 -36.61 -19.12
N SER A 23 -25.20 -37.84 -18.60
CA SER A 23 -23.92 -38.58 -18.55
C SER A 23 -24.06 -40.07 -18.89
N PRO A 24 -24.33 -40.46 -20.16
CA PRO A 24 -24.29 -41.86 -20.58
C PRO A 24 -22.94 -42.54 -20.29
N SER A 25 -21.83 -41.80 -20.42
CA SER A 25 -20.46 -42.29 -20.20
C SER A 25 -20.03 -42.40 -18.74
N GLN A 26 -20.74 -41.77 -17.79
CA GLN A 26 -20.49 -42.01 -16.35
C GLN A 26 -21.12 -43.32 -15.88
N LEU A 27 -22.20 -43.77 -16.54
CA LEU A 27 -22.76 -45.11 -16.32
C LEU A 27 -21.78 -46.21 -16.79
N GLU A 28 -21.17 -46.06 -17.97
CA GLU A 28 -20.12 -46.99 -18.47
C GLU A 28 -18.87 -47.03 -17.56
N ASN A 29 -18.47 -45.90 -16.99
CA ASN A 29 -17.34 -45.86 -16.06
C ASN A 29 -17.68 -46.43 -14.67
N LEU A 30 -18.91 -46.30 -14.18
CA LEU A 30 -19.33 -46.87 -12.91
C LEU A 30 -19.45 -48.40 -12.94
N GLU A 31 -19.67 -48.99 -14.12
CA GLU A 31 -19.59 -50.43 -14.38
C GLU A 31 -18.13 -50.93 -14.48
N SER A 32 -17.19 -50.10 -14.94
CA SER A 32 -15.78 -50.48 -15.12
C SER A 32 -14.85 -50.20 -13.92
N VAL A 33 -15.30 -49.45 -12.91
CA VAL A 33 -14.53 -49.06 -11.70
C VAL A 33 -14.09 -50.21 -10.79
N ASN A 34 -14.42 -51.47 -11.10
CA ASN A 34 -13.89 -52.63 -10.37
C ASN A 34 -12.43 -53.02 -10.69
N LYS A 35 -11.70 -52.26 -11.53
CA LYS A 35 -10.28 -52.58 -11.79
C LYS A 35 -9.34 -51.36 -11.73
N THR A 36 -8.39 -51.50 -10.80
CA THR A 36 -7.03 -50.92 -10.75
C THR A 36 -6.84 -49.46 -10.32
N SER A 37 -6.48 -49.30 -9.05
CA SER A 37 -5.71 -48.17 -8.52
C SER A 37 -4.23 -48.35 -8.86
N LYS A 38 -3.72 -47.57 -9.81
CA LYS A 38 -2.27 -47.38 -10.02
C LYS A 38 -1.84 -46.12 -9.28
N LYS A 39 -0.86 -46.25 -8.38
CA LYS A 39 -0.19 -45.12 -7.70
C LYS A 39 0.57 -44.31 -8.74
N ASN A 40 0.15 -43.07 -8.96
CA ASN A 40 0.70 -42.19 -9.99
C ASN A 40 1.89 -41.34 -9.50
N PRO A 41 2.90 -41.08 -10.34
CA PRO A 41 3.96 -40.08 -10.13
C PRO A 41 3.45 -38.61 -10.15
N LEU A 42 2.13 -38.40 -10.22
CA LEU A 42 1.48 -37.08 -10.26
C LEU A 42 1.61 -36.25 -8.98
N PHE A 43 1.97 -36.87 -7.85
CA PHE A 43 1.96 -36.17 -6.56
C PHE A 43 2.96 -35.00 -6.51
N TRP A 44 4.12 -35.15 -7.15
CA TRP A 44 5.17 -34.13 -7.15
C TRP A 44 4.82 -32.91 -8.03
N CYS A 45 4.28 -33.16 -9.24
CA CYS A 45 3.76 -32.09 -10.10
C CYS A 45 2.54 -31.38 -9.49
N TYR A 46 1.69 -32.11 -8.77
CA TYR A 46 0.54 -31.53 -8.06
C TYR A 46 0.97 -30.63 -6.90
N TRP A 47 1.96 -31.08 -6.11
CA TRP A 47 2.50 -30.30 -5.00
C TRP A 47 3.21 -29.02 -5.47
N LEU A 48 4.04 -29.10 -6.52
CA LEU A 48 4.68 -27.93 -7.13
C LEU A 48 3.65 -26.97 -7.75
N LYS A 49 2.61 -27.48 -8.40
CA LYS A 49 1.54 -26.63 -8.94
C LYS A 49 0.84 -25.83 -7.85
N ASN A 50 0.54 -26.44 -6.70
CA ASN A 50 -0.13 -25.76 -5.60
C ASN A 50 0.78 -24.76 -4.86
N LEU A 51 2.10 -24.90 -4.99
CA LEU A 51 3.06 -23.96 -4.41
C LEU A 51 3.22 -22.69 -5.23
N VAL A 52 3.23 -22.83 -6.56
CA VAL A 52 3.67 -21.75 -7.46
C VAL A 52 2.55 -21.19 -8.33
N CYS A 53 1.41 -21.86 -8.42
CA CYS A 53 0.23 -21.37 -9.12
C CYS A 53 -0.91 -21.07 -8.15
N VAL A 54 -1.73 -20.08 -8.50
CA VAL A 54 -3.03 -19.86 -7.84
C VAL A 54 -3.97 -21.00 -8.24
N ASP A 55 -4.57 -21.69 -7.28
CA ASP A 55 -5.60 -22.69 -7.57
C ASP A 55 -6.93 -21.96 -7.89
N PRO A 56 -7.50 -22.14 -9.10
CA PRO A 56 -8.82 -21.60 -9.42
C PRO A 56 -9.91 -22.00 -8.43
N ASN A 57 -9.82 -23.18 -7.80
CA ASN A 57 -10.84 -23.63 -6.87
C ASN A 57 -10.79 -22.87 -5.52
N GLU A 58 -9.67 -22.25 -5.18
CA GLU A 58 -9.54 -21.44 -3.95
C GLU A 58 -10.12 -20.03 -4.11
N LEU A 59 -10.29 -19.56 -5.35
CA LEU A 59 -10.82 -18.21 -5.61
C LEU A 59 -12.34 -18.13 -5.42
N HIS A 60 -13.07 -19.25 -5.52
CA HIS A 60 -14.51 -19.34 -5.26
C HIS A 60 -14.80 -20.27 -4.06
N GLY A 61 -16.02 -20.24 -3.54
CA GLY A 61 -16.49 -21.19 -2.53
C GLY A 61 -17.18 -22.41 -3.14
N THR A 62 -17.87 -23.19 -2.31
CA THR A 62 -18.54 -24.45 -2.71
C THR A 62 -20.06 -24.40 -2.64
N GLY A 63 -20.67 -23.25 -2.33
CA GLY A 63 -22.12 -23.10 -2.24
C GLY A 63 -22.81 -23.38 -3.58
N TYR A 64 -22.45 -22.62 -4.61
CA TYR A 64 -22.88 -22.82 -5.98
C TYR A 64 -21.82 -22.33 -6.96
N VAL A 65 -21.45 -23.21 -7.90
CA VAL A 65 -20.44 -22.91 -8.91
C VAL A 65 -21.04 -23.15 -10.30
N SER A 66 -21.23 -22.07 -11.05
CA SER A 66 -21.63 -22.13 -12.45
C SER A 66 -20.42 -22.39 -13.36
N LYS A 67 -20.67 -22.79 -14.61
CA LYS A 67 -19.60 -22.97 -15.61
C LYS A 67 -18.88 -21.65 -15.92
N GLU A 68 -19.62 -20.55 -15.90
CA GLU A 68 -19.08 -19.20 -16.12
C GLU A 68 -18.18 -18.78 -14.95
N LEU A 69 -18.56 -19.11 -13.71
CA LEU A 69 -17.75 -18.84 -12.53
C LEU A 69 -16.44 -19.62 -12.58
N GLU A 70 -16.50 -20.91 -12.91
CA GLU A 70 -15.31 -21.77 -13.05
C GLU A 70 -14.35 -21.22 -14.13
N LYS A 71 -14.87 -20.88 -15.31
CA LYS A 71 -14.06 -20.28 -16.39
C LYS A 71 -13.42 -18.97 -15.95
N SER A 72 -14.18 -18.14 -15.25
CA SER A 72 -13.70 -16.84 -14.78
C SER A 72 -12.64 -16.98 -13.69
N SER A 73 -12.81 -17.98 -12.82
CA SER A 73 -11.83 -18.32 -11.80
C SER A 73 -10.52 -18.79 -12.42
N LEU A 74 -10.59 -19.64 -13.45
CA LEU A 74 -9.41 -20.09 -14.19
C LEU A 74 -8.65 -18.93 -14.83
N VAL A 75 -9.37 -17.97 -15.44
CA VAL A 75 -8.75 -16.76 -16.03
C VAL A 75 -8.08 -15.91 -14.95
N THR A 76 -8.78 -15.61 -13.85
CA THR A 76 -8.22 -14.84 -12.72
C THR A 76 -6.97 -15.52 -12.16
N ALA A 77 -7.04 -16.81 -11.88
CA ALA A 77 -5.91 -17.60 -11.38
C ALA A 77 -4.72 -17.58 -12.36
N SER A 78 -4.97 -17.70 -13.66
CA SER A 78 -3.91 -17.71 -14.68
C SER A 78 -3.21 -16.36 -14.78
N VAL A 79 -3.98 -15.26 -14.81
CA VAL A 79 -3.43 -13.89 -14.88
C VAL A 79 -2.60 -13.60 -13.63
N THR A 80 -3.13 -13.91 -12.45
CA THR A 80 -2.42 -13.68 -11.18
C THR A 80 -1.17 -14.54 -11.07
N THR A 81 -1.25 -15.81 -11.48
CA THR A 81 -0.08 -16.71 -11.52
C THR A 81 0.99 -16.13 -12.45
N PHE A 82 0.63 -15.69 -13.65
CA PHE A 82 1.57 -15.08 -14.59
C PHE A 82 2.23 -13.82 -14.02
N ALA A 83 1.46 -12.91 -13.42
CA ALA A 83 2.00 -11.71 -12.79
C ALA A 83 2.97 -12.04 -11.65
N ASN A 84 2.61 -12.98 -10.77
CA ASN A 84 3.49 -13.42 -9.68
C ASN A 84 4.77 -14.09 -10.20
N TRP A 85 4.68 -14.90 -11.25
CA TRP A 85 5.85 -15.50 -11.91
C TRP A 85 6.75 -14.48 -12.58
N TRP A 86 6.17 -13.48 -13.26
CA TRP A 86 6.93 -12.41 -13.88
C TRP A 86 7.69 -11.60 -12.82
N ASN A 87 7.01 -11.23 -11.74
CA ASN A 87 7.60 -10.55 -10.60
C ASN A 87 8.70 -11.41 -9.94
N ALA A 88 8.45 -12.70 -9.75
CA ALA A 88 9.44 -13.65 -9.24
C ALA A 88 10.70 -13.71 -10.11
N PHE A 89 10.54 -13.91 -11.42
CA PHE A 89 11.65 -13.99 -12.37
C PHE A 89 12.50 -12.71 -12.34
N THR A 90 11.85 -11.56 -12.30
CA THR A 90 12.52 -10.25 -12.37
C THR A 90 13.09 -9.78 -11.03
N THR A 91 12.61 -10.30 -9.91
CA THR A 91 13.18 -10.05 -8.57
C THR A 91 14.27 -11.05 -8.17
N LEU A 92 14.38 -12.19 -8.85
CA LEU A 92 15.43 -13.19 -8.58
C LEU A 92 16.84 -12.59 -8.61
N PRO A 93 17.22 -11.73 -9.56
CA PRO A 93 18.57 -11.19 -9.60
C PRO A 93 18.88 -10.33 -8.37
N PHE A 94 17.91 -9.51 -7.94
CA PHE A 94 18.03 -8.76 -6.70
C PHE A 94 18.31 -9.68 -5.50
N LEU A 95 17.58 -10.79 -5.38
CA LEU A 95 17.80 -11.76 -4.29
C LEU A 95 19.17 -12.45 -4.36
N ILE A 96 19.63 -12.79 -5.57
CA ILE A 96 20.96 -13.39 -5.78
C ILE A 96 22.05 -12.42 -5.30
N PHE A 97 22.02 -11.16 -5.73
CA PHE A 97 23.00 -10.17 -5.31
C PHE A 97 22.88 -9.82 -3.81
N MET A 98 21.66 -9.77 -3.27
CA MET A 98 21.43 -9.49 -1.86
C MET A 98 21.99 -10.59 -0.94
N PHE A 99 21.88 -11.87 -1.35
CA PHE A 99 22.37 -13.01 -0.58
C PHE A 99 23.79 -13.45 -0.96
N ASP A 100 24.47 -12.73 -1.85
CA ASP A 100 25.79 -13.08 -2.38
C ASP A 100 26.84 -13.39 -1.28
N SER A 101 26.74 -12.73 -0.13
CA SER A 101 27.59 -12.98 1.04
C SER A 101 27.49 -14.40 1.62
N MET A 102 26.47 -15.18 1.25
CA MET A 102 26.25 -16.55 1.70
C MET A 102 26.98 -17.60 0.84
N GLY A 103 27.71 -17.17 -0.20
CA GLY A 103 28.54 -18.04 -1.03
C GLY A 103 27.75 -19.13 -1.76
N ILE A 104 28.07 -20.40 -1.53
CA ILE A 104 27.40 -21.52 -2.23
C ILE A 104 25.91 -21.65 -1.89
N LEU A 105 25.48 -21.07 -0.75
CA LEU A 105 24.08 -21.07 -0.31
C LEU A 105 23.26 -19.92 -0.92
N THR A 106 23.88 -18.97 -1.63
CA THR A 106 23.20 -17.83 -2.27
C THR A 106 22.07 -18.29 -3.18
N TRP A 107 22.36 -19.23 -4.08
CA TRP A 107 21.36 -19.67 -5.08
C TRP A 107 20.19 -20.42 -4.43
N PRO A 108 20.41 -21.44 -3.56
CA PRO A 108 19.31 -22.08 -2.83
C PRO A 108 18.45 -21.11 -2.01
N ILE A 109 19.07 -20.17 -1.28
CA ILE A 109 18.34 -19.23 -0.42
C ILE A 109 17.57 -18.22 -1.26
N ALA A 110 18.15 -17.69 -2.34
CA ALA A 110 17.47 -16.80 -3.26
C ALA A 110 16.26 -17.48 -3.92
N VAL A 111 16.41 -18.73 -4.36
CA VAL A 111 15.30 -19.52 -4.95
C VAL A 111 14.20 -19.78 -3.92
N LEU A 112 14.55 -20.18 -2.70
CA LEU A 112 13.58 -20.42 -1.62
C LEU A 112 12.83 -19.13 -1.24
N ALA A 113 13.53 -18.01 -1.10
CA ALA A 113 12.92 -16.71 -0.85
C ALA A 113 11.97 -16.33 -1.98
N ASN A 114 12.36 -16.57 -3.23
CA ASN A 114 11.53 -16.28 -4.40
C ASN A 114 10.26 -17.14 -4.45
N ILE A 115 10.36 -18.45 -4.20
CA ILE A 115 9.19 -19.34 -4.05
C ILE A 115 8.29 -18.85 -2.90
N GLY A 116 8.88 -18.39 -1.80
CA GLY A 116 8.16 -17.78 -0.67
C GLY A 116 7.35 -16.55 -1.10
N LEU A 117 7.93 -15.68 -1.93
CA LEU A 117 7.25 -14.49 -2.47
C LEU A 117 6.09 -14.87 -3.41
N ILE A 118 6.27 -15.87 -4.27
CA ILE A 118 5.18 -16.38 -5.12
C ILE A 118 4.03 -16.92 -4.25
N LYS A 119 4.36 -17.76 -3.27
CA LYS A 119 3.36 -18.34 -2.36
C LYS A 119 2.61 -17.27 -1.59
N LEU A 120 3.32 -16.25 -1.09
CA LEU A 120 2.72 -15.11 -0.41
C LEU A 120 1.81 -14.31 -1.35
N GLY A 121 2.25 -14.03 -2.58
CA GLY A 121 1.46 -13.35 -3.60
C GLY A 121 0.18 -14.12 -3.95
N ASN A 122 0.28 -15.44 -4.12
CA ASN A 122 -0.86 -16.33 -4.39
C ASN A 122 -1.86 -16.32 -3.23
N ALA A 123 -1.38 -16.45 -1.98
CA ALA A 123 -2.23 -16.44 -0.79
C ALA A 123 -2.94 -15.09 -0.60
N LEU A 124 -2.25 -13.97 -0.84
CA LEU A 124 -2.82 -12.62 -0.76
C LEU A 124 -3.87 -12.40 -1.87
N ALA A 125 -3.65 -12.93 -3.06
CA ALA A 125 -4.64 -12.90 -4.14
C ALA A 125 -5.90 -13.72 -3.81
N THR A 126 -5.74 -14.93 -3.27
CA THR A 126 -6.87 -15.75 -2.77
C THR A 126 -7.62 -15.03 -1.65
N GLY A 127 -6.90 -14.37 -0.74
CA GLY A 127 -7.47 -13.49 0.28
C GLY A 127 -8.27 -12.34 -0.33
N ALA A 128 -7.70 -11.63 -1.31
CA ALA A 128 -8.35 -10.53 -2.03
C ALA A 128 -9.62 -10.99 -2.79
N ALA A 129 -9.61 -12.22 -3.32
CA ALA A 129 -10.76 -12.85 -3.95
C ALA A 129 -11.86 -13.28 -2.96
N SER A 130 -11.61 -13.24 -1.66
CA SER A 130 -12.51 -13.72 -0.59
C SER A 130 -13.46 -12.67 -0.04
N ASN A 131 -14.05 -11.90 -0.94
CA ASN A 131 -15.00 -10.84 -0.61
C ASN A 131 -16.41 -11.40 -0.39
N GLN A 132 -16.78 -11.62 0.87
CA GLN A 132 -18.15 -11.92 1.31
C GLN A 132 -18.43 -11.10 2.59
N PRO A 133 -19.71 -10.88 2.98
CA PRO A 133 -20.05 -10.06 4.15
C PRO A 133 -19.31 -10.46 5.43
N ILE A 134 -19.21 -11.77 5.69
CA ILE A 134 -18.57 -12.33 6.89
C ILE A 134 -17.04 -12.20 6.86
N SER A 135 -16.40 -12.26 5.69
CA SER A 135 -14.92 -12.17 5.55
C SER A 135 -14.44 -10.88 4.88
N ILE A 136 -15.25 -9.83 4.89
CA ILE A 136 -14.92 -8.56 4.21
C ILE A 136 -13.63 -7.92 4.76
N ARG A 137 -13.35 -8.10 6.06
CA ARG A 137 -12.09 -7.63 6.68
C ARG A 137 -10.89 -8.40 6.15
N PHE A 138 -10.98 -9.73 6.03
CA PHE A 138 -9.93 -10.55 5.43
C PHE A 138 -9.73 -10.24 3.94
N ALA A 139 -10.82 -9.97 3.21
CA ALA A 139 -10.74 -9.55 1.82
C ALA A 139 -10.03 -8.21 1.64
N ARG A 140 -10.28 -7.26 2.53
CA ARG A 140 -9.58 -5.96 2.55
C ARG A 140 -8.12 -6.12 2.88
N ILE A 141 -7.77 -6.89 3.92
CA ILE A 141 -6.37 -7.17 4.28
C ILE A 141 -5.65 -7.89 3.13
N GLY A 142 -6.28 -8.91 2.54
CA GLY A 142 -5.75 -9.63 1.38
C GLY A 142 -5.55 -8.70 0.18
N SER A 143 -6.52 -7.83 -0.12
CA SER A 143 -6.40 -6.85 -1.22
C SER A 143 -5.28 -5.85 -0.98
N SER A 144 -5.21 -5.24 0.22
CA SER A 144 -4.15 -4.29 0.57
C SER A 144 -2.77 -4.95 0.55
N GLY A 145 -2.65 -6.17 1.09
CA GLY A 145 -1.42 -6.94 1.05
C GLY A 145 -1.03 -7.30 -0.39
N PHE A 146 -1.99 -7.70 -1.22
CA PHE A 146 -1.74 -8.04 -2.62
C PHE A 146 -1.27 -6.81 -3.42
N ILE A 147 -1.84 -5.63 -3.17
CA ILE A 147 -1.36 -4.38 -3.78
C ILE A 147 0.06 -4.06 -3.30
N ALA A 148 0.30 -4.10 -1.99
CA ALA A 148 1.60 -3.77 -1.40
C ALA A 148 2.72 -4.69 -1.88
N ILE A 149 2.49 -6.01 -1.92
CA ILE A 149 3.50 -6.96 -2.37
C ILE A 149 3.83 -6.76 -3.84
N ASN A 150 2.84 -6.54 -4.70
CA ASN A 150 3.09 -6.27 -6.12
C ASN A 150 3.87 -4.97 -6.32
N LEU A 151 3.55 -3.90 -5.58
CA LEU A 151 4.29 -2.64 -5.64
C LEU A 151 5.77 -2.83 -5.27
N ILE A 152 6.04 -3.54 -4.16
CA ILE A 152 7.41 -3.83 -3.71
C ILE A 152 8.14 -4.64 -4.77
N LEU A 153 7.54 -5.74 -5.24
CA LEU A 153 8.15 -6.61 -6.25
C LEU A 153 8.41 -5.88 -7.57
N THR A 154 7.54 -4.95 -7.97
CA THR A 154 7.76 -4.11 -9.15
C THR A 154 8.97 -3.19 -8.99
N ILE A 155 9.13 -2.51 -7.85
CA ILE A 155 10.33 -1.68 -7.61
C ILE A 155 11.58 -2.56 -7.59
N THR A 156 11.52 -3.68 -6.86
CA THR A 156 12.61 -4.65 -6.79
C THR A 156 12.97 -5.23 -8.15
N SER A 157 11.99 -5.41 -9.06
CA SER A 157 12.24 -5.86 -10.43
C SER A 157 13.09 -4.88 -11.24
N GLY A 158 12.84 -3.57 -11.07
CA GLY A 158 13.63 -2.52 -11.71
C GLY A 158 15.06 -2.50 -11.20
N VAL A 159 15.23 -2.59 -9.87
CA VAL A 159 16.57 -2.67 -9.24
C VAL A 159 17.30 -3.96 -9.63
N GLY A 160 16.61 -5.10 -9.63
CA GLY A 160 17.17 -6.40 -10.03
C GLY A 160 17.60 -6.41 -11.50
N SER A 161 16.85 -5.74 -12.36
CA SER A 161 17.22 -5.55 -13.77
C SER A 161 18.44 -4.64 -13.91
N GLU A 162 18.52 -3.56 -13.14
CA GLU A 162 19.69 -2.66 -13.15
C GLU A 162 20.96 -3.40 -12.68
N LEU A 163 20.83 -4.28 -11.69
CA LEU A 163 21.91 -5.14 -11.20
C LEU A 163 22.48 -6.09 -12.26
N LEU A 164 21.61 -6.64 -13.12
CA LEU A 164 22.04 -7.52 -14.19
C LEU A 164 22.57 -6.76 -15.41
N LEU A 165 21.87 -5.71 -15.80
CA LEU A 165 22.02 -5.11 -17.13
C LEU A 165 22.96 -3.89 -17.14
N ASN A 166 23.21 -3.25 -15.99
CA ASN A 166 24.00 -2.02 -15.90
C ASN A 166 25.19 -2.11 -14.93
N GLN A 167 25.87 -3.26 -14.87
CA GLN A 167 27.02 -3.46 -13.97
C GLN A 167 28.12 -2.41 -14.14
N SER A 168 28.40 -1.98 -15.37
CA SER A 168 29.38 -0.92 -15.65
C SER A 168 28.95 0.44 -15.08
N GLY A 169 27.67 0.79 -15.18
CA GLY A 169 27.11 2.00 -14.58
C GLY A 169 27.14 1.97 -13.05
N LEU A 170 26.92 0.80 -12.44
CA LEU A 170 27.06 0.60 -11.00
C LEU A 170 28.51 0.79 -10.55
N SER A 171 29.46 0.16 -11.25
CA SER A 171 30.88 0.30 -10.93
C SER A 171 31.37 1.73 -11.10
N ARG A 172 30.94 2.43 -12.16
CA ARG A 172 31.24 3.85 -12.34
C ARG A 172 30.69 4.66 -11.17
N LYS A 173 29.45 4.40 -10.76
CA LYS A 173 28.81 5.15 -9.67
C LYS A 173 29.50 4.91 -8.32
N LEU A 174 29.89 3.68 -8.04
CA LEU A 174 30.67 3.37 -6.85
C LEU A 174 32.06 4.01 -6.92
N GLY A 175 32.70 4.00 -8.08
CA GLY A 175 33.97 4.68 -8.32
C GLY A 175 33.89 6.18 -8.01
N GLU A 176 32.85 6.86 -8.51
CA GLU A 176 32.57 8.27 -8.19
C GLU A 176 32.42 8.50 -6.67
N GLN A 177 31.66 7.63 -5.99
CA GLN A 177 31.48 7.74 -4.53
C GLN A 177 32.81 7.58 -3.79
N LEU A 178 33.62 6.59 -4.16
CA LEU A 178 34.89 6.32 -3.49
C LEU A 178 35.93 7.41 -3.77
N VAL A 179 35.96 7.98 -4.98
CA VAL A 179 36.82 9.13 -5.29
C VAL A 179 36.38 10.37 -4.51
N GLN A 180 35.07 10.64 -4.44
CA GLN A 180 34.55 11.74 -3.64
C GLN A 180 34.94 11.59 -2.16
N GLU A 181 34.66 10.44 -1.55
CA GLU A 181 34.91 10.17 -0.13
C GLU A 181 36.41 10.15 0.21
N SER A 182 37.24 9.50 -0.61
CA SER A 182 38.66 9.29 -0.26
C SER A 182 39.59 10.43 -0.68
N ILE A 183 39.14 11.36 -1.53
CA ILE A 183 40.01 12.38 -2.13
C ILE A 183 39.42 13.77 -1.98
N PHE A 184 38.19 13.97 -2.44
CA PHE A 184 37.60 15.30 -2.49
C PHE A 184 37.08 15.75 -1.12
N GLU A 185 36.38 14.91 -0.36
CA GLU A 185 35.87 15.25 0.98
C GLU A 185 36.97 15.69 1.97
N PRO A 186 38.14 15.03 2.08
CA PRO A 186 39.21 15.51 2.96
C PRO A 186 39.75 16.88 2.56
N LEU A 187 39.86 17.16 1.26
CA LEU A 187 40.34 18.45 0.73
C LEU A 187 39.27 19.55 0.89
N GLU A 188 38.00 19.22 0.65
CA GLU A 188 36.87 20.11 0.88
C GLU A 188 36.76 20.47 2.36
N LYS A 189 37.01 19.50 3.25
CA LYS A 189 37.08 19.73 4.70
C LYS A 189 38.24 20.63 5.09
N GLU A 190 39.45 20.38 4.56
CA GLU A 190 40.62 21.25 4.80
C GLU A 190 40.34 22.70 4.37
N ILE A 191 39.74 22.89 3.18
CA ILE A 191 39.33 24.21 2.69
C ILE A 191 38.26 24.83 3.59
N SER A 192 37.25 24.06 3.98
CA SER A 192 36.14 24.51 4.83
C SER A 192 36.62 24.91 6.23
N ASP A 193 37.55 24.15 6.82
CA ASP A 193 38.11 24.43 8.15
C ASP A 193 38.91 25.75 8.15
N ILE A 194 39.64 26.04 7.07
CA ILE A 194 40.35 27.32 6.89
C ILE A 194 39.36 28.47 6.63
N GLN A 195 38.31 28.24 5.82
CA GLN A 195 37.29 29.25 5.54
C GLN A 195 36.49 29.63 6.79
N ASN A 196 36.15 28.65 7.62
CA ASN A 196 35.33 28.80 8.82
C ASN A 196 36.17 29.13 10.06
N ASN A 197 37.14 30.04 9.91
CA ASN A 197 37.96 30.50 11.02
C ASN A 197 37.14 31.40 11.98
N LYS A 198 36.71 30.82 13.11
CA LYS A 198 35.92 31.51 14.15
C LYS A 198 36.61 32.77 14.69
N THR A 199 37.94 32.78 14.76
CA THR A 199 38.70 33.93 15.26
C THR A 199 38.63 35.10 14.29
N LEU A 200 38.74 34.81 13.00
CA LEU A 200 38.54 35.81 11.95
C LEU A 200 37.11 36.35 11.95
N GLU A 201 36.10 35.48 12.00
CA GLU A 201 34.69 35.88 12.02
C GLU A 201 34.37 36.80 13.21
N LYS A 202 34.83 36.44 14.41
CA LYS A 202 34.67 37.28 15.62
C LYS A 202 35.37 38.63 15.48
N THR A 203 36.56 38.65 14.90
CA THR A 203 37.35 39.88 14.72
C THR A 203 36.74 40.80 13.67
N ARG A 204 36.24 40.23 12.56
CA ARG A 204 35.50 40.95 11.52
C ARG A 204 34.20 41.55 12.06
N ASN A 205 33.39 40.77 12.76
CA ASN A 205 32.18 41.27 13.42
C ASN A 205 32.48 42.40 14.40
N ARG A 206 33.63 42.33 15.10
CA ARG A 206 34.07 43.39 16.00
C ARG A 206 34.47 44.65 15.23
N CYS A 207 35.20 44.52 14.13
CA CYS A 207 35.52 45.64 13.24
C CYS A 207 34.24 46.30 12.69
N ASP A 208 33.34 45.53 12.06
CA ASP A 208 32.08 46.03 11.49
C ASP A 208 31.21 46.75 12.54
N THR A 209 31.20 46.24 13.78
CA THR A 209 30.46 46.87 14.89
C THR A 209 31.07 48.21 15.28
N LEU A 210 32.40 48.32 15.29
CA LEU A 210 33.10 49.55 15.63
C LEU A 210 32.98 50.59 14.52
N GLU A 211 33.09 50.19 13.25
CA GLU A 211 32.87 51.05 12.08
C GLU A 211 31.43 51.59 12.06
N ARG A 212 30.43 50.73 12.23
CA ARG A 212 29.02 51.16 12.29
C ARG A 212 28.75 52.15 13.43
N LYS A 213 29.38 51.96 14.59
CA LYS A 213 29.28 52.90 15.72
C LYS A 213 29.97 54.23 15.42
N LEU A 214 31.07 54.22 14.68
CA LEU A 214 31.78 55.44 14.26
C LEU A 214 30.97 56.26 13.25
N GLU A 215 30.31 55.59 12.29
CA GLU A 215 29.46 56.25 11.29
C GLU A 215 28.22 56.92 11.89
N GLN A 216 27.69 56.37 12.98
CA GLN A 216 26.49 56.89 13.67
C GLN A 216 26.78 58.10 14.57
N LEU A 217 28.05 58.39 14.88
CA LEU A 217 28.42 59.48 15.78
C LEU A 217 28.69 60.78 15.02
N PRO A 218 28.28 61.94 15.56
CA PRO A 218 28.59 63.23 14.96
C PRO A 218 30.11 63.49 14.94
N PRO A 219 30.63 64.34 14.02
CA PRO A 219 32.06 64.59 13.85
C PRO A 219 32.80 65.08 15.10
N ASN A 220 32.10 65.79 16.01
CA ASN A 220 32.68 66.39 17.21
C ASN A 220 32.40 65.59 18.50
N ASP A 221 31.92 64.34 18.39
CA ASP A 221 31.66 63.52 19.58
C ASP A 221 32.97 63.04 20.22
N PRO A 222 33.21 63.29 21.53
CA PRO A 222 34.44 62.87 22.21
C PRO A 222 34.65 61.35 22.23
N LYS A 223 33.59 60.54 22.06
CA LYS A 223 33.70 59.06 21.98
C LYS A 223 34.19 58.58 20.62
N ARG A 224 34.21 59.46 19.61
CA ARG A 224 34.67 59.13 18.26
C ARG A 224 36.14 58.75 18.26
N ASP A 225 36.97 59.46 19.03
CA ASP A 225 38.40 59.17 19.14
C ASP A 225 38.65 57.81 19.80
N GLU A 226 37.95 57.48 20.88
CA GLU A 226 38.05 56.19 21.57
C GLU A 226 37.66 55.02 20.64
N LEU A 227 36.53 55.14 19.94
CA LEU A 227 36.08 54.11 19.01
C LEU A 227 37.00 53.98 17.79
N TYR A 228 37.56 55.09 17.32
CA TYR A 228 38.50 55.11 16.21
C TYR A 228 39.81 54.42 16.58
N LEU A 229 40.34 54.70 17.78
CA LEU A 229 41.51 54.02 18.34
C LEU A 229 41.26 52.51 18.49
N ALA A 230 40.08 52.10 18.96
CA ALA A 230 39.74 50.68 19.10
C ALA A 230 39.56 49.96 17.74
N ALA A 231 39.01 50.66 16.74
CA ALA A 231 38.80 50.11 15.40
C ALA A 231 40.11 50.01 14.61
N HIS A 232 40.91 51.08 14.62
CA HIS A 232 42.02 51.23 13.69
C HIS A 232 43.38 51.56 14.31
N GLY A 233 43.44 51.86 15.62
CA GLY A 233 44.66 52.25 16.32
C GLY A 233 45.00 53.75 16.21
N PRO A 234 46.10 54.19 16.85
CA PRO A 234 46.59 55.57 16.82
C PRO A 234 46.83 56.12 15.40
N TYR A 235 46.44 57.37 15.18
CA TYR A 235 46.70 58.07 13.90
C TYR A 235 48.19 58.14 13.54
N ALA A 236 49.07 58.28 14.55
CA ALA A 236 50.52 58.32 14.36
C ALA A 236 51.08 57.02 13.77
N ASP A 237 50.50 55.86 14.13
CA ASP A 237 50.91 54.55 13.64
C ASP A 237 50.57 54.38 12.15
N ARG A 238 49.54 55.08 11.66
CA ARG A 238 49.08 55.00 10.27
C ARG A 238 49.88 55.87 9.29
N PHE A 239 50.44 56.99 9.76
CA PHE A 239 51.11 57.99 8.90
C PHE A 239 52.64 58.05 9.06
N ASN A 240 53.19 57.86 10.27
CA ASN A 240 54.61 58.13 10.53
C ASN A 240 55.50 56.86 10.54
N LEU A 241 54.92 55.65 10.55
CA LEU A 241 55.64 54.38 10.71
C LEU A 241 55.33 53.36 9.59
N GLY A 242 55.01 53.86 8.39
CA GLY A 242 54.76 53.05 7.19
C GLY A 242 53.32 52.50 7.06
N GLY A 243 52.40 52.92 7.92
CA GLY A 243 51.01 52.44 7.91
C GLY A 243 50.83 51.16 8.74
N TYR A 244 49.95 50.26 8.29
CA TYR A 244 49.74 48.96 8.94
C TYR A 244 51.01 48.09 9.05
N SER A 245 52.11 48.47 8.38
CA SER A 245 53.44 47.87 8.56
C SER A 245 54.00 47.99 9.98
N TYR A 246 53.62 49.02 10.75
CA TYR A 246 54.07 49.18 12.15
C TYR A 246 53.71 47.97 13.01
N TYR A 247 52.54 47.37 12.76
CA TYR A 247 52.05 46.24 13.53
C TYR A 247 52.69 44.90 13.12
N LYS A 248 53.32 44.79 11.94
CA LYS A 248 53.95 43.54 11.43
C LYS A 248 55.05 42.97 12.33
N ASN A 249 55.68 43.81 13.15
CA ASN A 249 56.71 43.39 14.10
C ASN A 249 56.16 43.07 15.51
N LYS A 250 54.84 43.15 15.70
CA LYS A 250 54.14 42.87 16.97
C LYS A 250 53.22 41.66 16.79
N ASP A 251 52.95 40.97 17.90
CA ASP A 251 51.99 39.86 17.94
C ASP A 251 50.61 40.32 17.42
N ILE A 252 50.05 39.56 16.49
CA ILE A 252 48.74 39.80 15.85
C ILE A 252 47.61 39.90 16.86
N GLU A 253 47.78 39.30 18.05
CA GLU A 253 46.79 39.40 19.12
C GLU A 253 46.58 40.84 19.59
N GLN A 254 47.63 41.67 19.55
CA GLN A 254 47.66 43.05 20.04
C GLN A 254 47.22 44.10 19.01
N TRP A 255 46.84 43.67 17.80
CA TRP A 255 46.44 44.59 16.73
C TRP A 255 45.04 45.16 16.97
N PRO A 256 44.75 46.40 16.54
CA PRO A 256 43.40 46.95 16.53
C PRO A 256 42.45 46.11 15.65
N ALA A 257 41.14 46.19 15.92
CA ALA A 257 40.17 45.22 15.40
C ALA A 257 40.15 45.09 13.86
N CYS A 258 40.15 46.21 13.13
CA CYS A 258 40.08 46.19 11.67
C CYS A 258 41.41 45.81 10.98
N PRO A 259 42.59 46.36 11.36
CA PRO A 259 43.88 45.86 10.87
C PRO A 259 44.07 44.37 11.14
N LYS A 260 43.67 43.90 12.32
CA LYS A 260 43.72 42.49 12.70
C LYS A 260 42.83 41.63 11.82
N ALA A 261 41.60 42.08 11.55
CA ALA A 261 40.70 41.39 10.62
C ALA A 261 41.33 41.28 9.23
N ASN A 262 41.86 42.37 8.68
CA ASN A 262 42.48 42.39 7.35
C ASN A 262 43.70 41.46 7.25
N GLU A 263 44.57 41.44 8.27
CA GLU A 263 45.73 40.54 8.29
C GLU A 263 45.29 39.07 8.42
N LEU A 264 44.30 38.77 9.27
CA LEU A 264 43.73 37.42 9.39
C LEU A 264 43.04 36.97 8.09
N GLU A 265 42.42 37.89 7.34
CA GLU A 265 41.89 37.60 6.00
C GLU A 265 43.00 37.31 5.00
N ALA A 266 44.09 38.10 5.02
CA ALA A 266 45.25 37.87 4.16
C ALA A 266 45.93 36.53 4.47
N ILE A 267 46.07 36.17 5.75
CA ILE A 267 46.57 34.87 6.20
C ILE A 267 45.65 33.75 5.70
N ARG A 268 44.33 33.85 5.94
CA ARG A 268 43.36 32.87 5.42
C ARG A 268 43.48 32.72 3.91
N ASP A 269 43.52 33.82 3.18
CA ASP A 269 43.58 33.79 1.71
C ASP A 269 44.88 33.18 1.22
N ASN A 270 45.99 33.41 1.92
CA ASN A 270 47.26 32.75 1.62
C ASN A 270 47.22 31.25 1.95
N ASP A 271 46.68 30.89 3.11
CA ASP A 271 46.52 29.50 3.57
C ASP A 271 45.56 28.72 2.66
N LEU A 272 44.59 29.38 2.03
CA LEU A 272 43.66 28.78 1.07
C LEU A 272 44.27 28.52 -0.31
N LYS A 273 45.36 29.20 -0.70
CA LYS A 273 45.95 29.04 -2.04
C LYS A 273 46.37 27.59 -2.29
N VAL A 274 47.18 27.04 -1.38
CA VAL A 274 47.77 25.70 -1.55
C VAL A 274 46.68 24.60 -1.57
N PRO A 275 45.72 24.54 -0.63
CA PRO A 275 44.65 23.54 -0.67
C PRO A 275 43.74 23.68 -1.89
N LYS A 276 43.40 24.90 -2.32
CA LYS A 276 42.59 25.12 -3.52
C LYS A 276 43.32 24.69 -4.79
N GLU A 277 44.60 25.03 -4.93
CA GLU A 277 45.43 24.58 -6.05
C GLU A 277 45.55 23.06 -6.07
N LYS A 278 45.78 22.44 -4.90
CA LYS A 278 45.83 20.98 -4.74
C LYS A 278 44.51 20.31 -5.11
N TYR A 279 43.37 20.89 -4.72
CA TYR A 279 42.05 20.42 -5.09
C TYR A 279 41.82 20.51 -6.62
N GLN A 280 42.15 21.64 -7.24
CA GLN A 280 42.04 21.81 -8.68
C GLN A 280 42.98 20.86 -9.46
N GLN A 281 44.21 20.66 -8.97
CA GLN A 281 45.14 19.70 -9.54
C GLN A 281 44.58 18.28 -9.45
N LYS A 282 44.00 17.88 -8.30
CA LYS A 282 43.38 16.57 -8.14
C LYS A 282 42.17 16.37 -9.05
N ILE A 283 41.34 17.39 -9.25
CA ILE A 283 40.25 17.33 -10.24
C ILE A 283 40.80 17.08 -11.65
N LYS A 284 41.85 17.81 -12.06
CA LYS A 284 42.47 17.62 -13.38
C LYS A 284 43.09 16.24 -13.52
N GLU A 285 43.79 15.79 -12.48
CA GLU A 285 44.40 14.46 -12.43
C GLU A 285 43.34 13.38 -12.61
N VAL A 286 42.26 13.38 -11.82
CA VAL A 286 41.16 12.41 -11.95
C VAL A 286 40.55 12.44 -13.36
N LYS A 287 40.28 13.63 -13.90
CA LYS A 287 39.74 13.79 -15.26
C LYS A 287 40.66 13.24 -16.35
N ASN A 288 41.99 13.33 -16.18
CA ASN A 288 42.95 12.83 -17.16
C ASN A 288 42.91 11.30 -17.33
N TYR A 289 42.40 10.55 -16.34
CA TYR A 289 42.21 9.09 -16.45
C TYR A 289 40.90 8.70 -17.14
N GLY A 290 40.06 9.66 -17.54
CA GLY A 290 38.81 9.44 -18.27
C GLY A 290 37.65 8.87 -17.44
N SER A 291 37.93 8.15 -16.35
CA SER A 291 36.91 7.75 -15.36
C SER A 291 37.49 7.55 -13.97
N ASP A 292 36.66 7.79 -12.95
CA ASP A 292 37.00 7.62 -11.53
C ASP A 292 37.40 6.18 -11.21
N LEU A 293 36.80 5.20 -11.88
CA LEU A 293 37.15 3.78 -11.74
C LEU A 293 38.58 3.49 -12.23
N VAL A 294 38.95 4.02 -13.40
CA VAL A 294 40.31 3.85 -13.97
C VAL A 294 41.33 4.59 -13.10
N TYR A 295 40.99 5.78 -12.60
CA TYR A 295 41.82 6.50 -11.64
C TYR A 295 42.05 5.68 -10.37
N LEU A 296 41.01 5.10 -9.78
CA LEU A 296 41.14 4.27 -8.57
C LEU A 296 42.04 3.06 -8.83
N LYS A 297 41.89 2.39 -9.98
CA LYS A 297 42.72 1.24 -10.35
C LYS A 297 44.19 1.61 -10.47
N ALA A 298 44.50 2.76 -11.07
CA ALA A 298 45.88 3.19 -11.33
C ALA A 298 46.56 3.82 -10.10
N VAL A 299 45.85 4.71 -9.39
CA VAL A 299 46.43 5.58 -8.36
C VAL A 299 46.16 5.07 -6.93
N ARG A 300 45.03 4.38 -6.73
CA ARG A 300 44.60 3.87 -5.41
C ARG A 300 44.25 2.37 -5.48
N PRO A 301 45.18 1.50 -5.92
CA PRO A 301 44.89 0.09 -6.18
C PRO A 301 44.35 -0.63 -4.94
N LYS A 302 44.82 -0.29 -3.72
CA LYS A 302 44.29 -0.86 -2.48
C LYS A 302 42.78 -0.63 -2.29
N ILE A 303 42.28 0.57 -2.63
CA ILE A 303 40.84 0.87 -2.54
C ILE A 303 40.10 0.11 -3.64
N TYR A 304 40.65 0.12 -4.87
CA TYR A 304 40.09 -0.60 -6.00
C TYR A 304 39.96 -2.10 -5.73
N ASP A 305 41.05 -2.77 -5.35
CA ASP A 305 41.11 -4.22 -5.12
C ASP A 305 40.22 -4.65 -3.95
N SER A 306 39.94 -3.76 -3.00
CA SER A 306 39.02 -4.07 -1.90
C SER A 306 37.54 -4.12 -2.32
N ARG A 307 37.16 -3.42 -3.39
CA ARG A 307 35.74 -3.22 -3.78
C ARG A 307 35.39 -3.76 -5.16
N PHE A 308 36.37 -3.88 -6.06
CA PHE A 308 36.17 -4.30 -7.45
C PHE A 308 36.95 -5.57 -7.78
N ASN A 309 36.40 -6.36 -8.71
CA ASN A 309 37.07 -7.54 -9.25
C ASN A 309 37.95 -7.16 -10.45
N GLU A 310 38.63 -8.16 -11.03
CA GLU A 310 39.53 -7.96 -12.17
C GLU A 310 38.81 -7.38 -13.40
N LYS A 311 37.52 -7.69 -13.56
CA LYS A 311 36.64 -7.17 -14.62
C LYS A 311 36.14 -5.75 -14.34
N GLY A 312 36.39 -5.21 -13.15
CA GLY A 312 35.89 -3.90 -12.73
C GLY A 312 34.44 -3.91 -12.25
N GLU A 313 33.87 -5.07 -11.94
CA GLU A 313 32.56 -5.21 -11.32
C GLU A 313 32.70 -5.14 -9.79
N ILE A 314 31.63 -4.72 -9.11
CA ILE A 314 31.59 -4.64 -7.64
C ILE A 314 31.67 -6.05 -7.05
N LYS A 315 32.64 -6.30 -6.17
CA LYS A 315 32.88 -7.61 -5.54
C LYS A 315 31.75 -8.07 -4.63
N SER A 316 31.16 -7.13 -3.89
CA SER A 316 30.12 -7.44 -2.90
C SER A 316 28.74 -7.23 -3.50
N GLY A 317 27.93 -8.30 -3.58
CA GLY A 317 26.56 -8.20 -4.07
C GLY A 317 25.66 -7.28 -3.24
N THR A 318 25.87 -7.18 -1.92
CA THR A 318 25.11 -6.25 -1.06
C THR A 318 25.47 -4.79 -1.35
N GLU A 319 26.74 -4.51 -1.62
CA GLU A 319 27.20 -3.18 -2.04
C GLU A 319 26.69 -2.83 -3.43
N ALA A 320 26.74 -3.77 -4.38
CA ALA A 320 26.15 -3.61 -5.70
C ALA A 320 24.65 -3.30 -5.59
N THR A 321 23.93 -4.03 -4.74
CA THR A 321 22.49 -3.84 -4.47
C THR A 321 22.21 -2.44 -3.92
N ARG A 322 23.00 -1.97 -2.94
CA ARG A 322 22.88 -0.62 -2.39
C ARG A 322 23.06 0.44 -3.48
N VAL A 323 24.12 0.32 -4.28
CA VAL A 323 24.41 1.28 -5.37
C VAL A 323 23.30 1.25 -6.42
N ALA A 324 22.79 0.06 -6.76
CA ALA A 324 21.70 -0.10 -7.71
C ALA A 324 20.40 0.54 -7.23
N ILE A 325 20.02 0.37 -5.95
CA ILE A 325 18.84 1.03 -5.38
C ILE A 325 18.98 2.54 -5.51
N VAL A 326 20.11 3.12 -5.10
CA VAL A 326 20.34 4.57 -5.15
C VAL A 326 20.34 5.08 -6.60
N LEU A 327 21.04 4.40 -7.50
CA LEU A 327 21.14 4.80 -8.90
C LEU A 327 19.77 4.71 -9.60
N PHE A 328 19.07 3.60 -9.43
CA PHE A 328 17.77 3.35 -10.04
C PHE A 328 16.73 4.35 -9.54
N THR A 329 16.58 4.50 -8.23
CA THR A 329 15.60 5.42 -7.64
C THR A 329 15.90 6.87 -8.02
N LYS A 330 17.17 7.29 -7.96
CA LYS A 330 17.56 8.64 -8.38
C LYS A 330 17.15 8.90 -9.83
N LYS A 331 17.50 8.02 -10.77
CA LYS A 331 17.16 8.17 -12.19
C LYS A 331 15.65 8.12 -12.44
N LEU A 332 14.93 7.27 -11.70
CA LEU A 332 13.48 7.12 -11.84
C LEU A 332 12.75 8.41 -11.44
N PHE A 333 13.10 8.98 -10.28
CA PHE A 333 12.46 10.19 -9.75
C PHE A 333 12.99 11.49 -10.37
N SER A 334 14.21 11.50 -10.93
CA SER A 334 14.73 12.62 -11.71
C SER A 334 14.23 12.65 -13.16
N LEU A 335 13.35 11.71 -13.53
CA LEU A 335 12.83 11.54 -14.90
C LEU A 335 13.91 11.27 -15.96
N GLN A 336 15.07 10.75 -15.54
CA GLN A 336 16.16 10.32 -16.43
C GLN A 336 15.90 8.91 -16.96
N TRP A 337 14.71 8.71 -17.55
CA TRP A 337 14.22 7.40 -17.98
C TRP A 337 15.03 6.80 -19.14
N ALA A 338 15.61 7.65 -19.98
CA ALA A 338 16.50 7.23 -21.06
C ALA A 338 17.70 6.43 -20.54
N ASP A 339 18.24 6.81 -19.38
CA ASP A 339 19.40 6.16 -18.74
C ASP A 339 19.05 4.89 -17.97
N LEU A 340 17.75 4.57 -17.83
CA LEU A 340 17.26 3.31 -17.26
C LEU A 340 16.96 2.27 -18.33
N GLY A 341 16.61 2.70 -19.55
CA GLY A 341 16.44 1.84 -20.73
C GLY A 341 15.72 0.51 -20.45
N GLN A 342 16.49 -0.58 -20.45
CA GLN A 342 15.99 -1.95 -20.27
C GLN A 342 15.42 -2.22 -18.86
N SER A 343 16.00 -1.64 -17.81
CA SER A 343 15.49 -1.80 -16.44
C SER A 343 14.09 -1.20 -16.28
N LEU A 344 13.84 -0.07 -16.93
CA LEU A 344 12.52 0.56 -16.96
C LEU A 344 11.52 -0.25 -17.79
N PHE A 345 11.95 -0.87 -18.89
CA PHE A 345 11.10 -1.77 -19.69
C PHE A 345 10.62 -2.98 -18.87
N VAL A 346 11.54 -3.65 -18.17
CA VAL A 346 11.20 -4.81 -17.31
C VAL A 346 10.25 -4.39 -16.17
N MET A 347 10.55 -3.27 -15.51
CA MET A 347 9.67 -2.70 -14.48
C MET A 347 8.29 -2.37 -15.07
N SER A 348 8.21 -1.83 -16.29
CA SER A 348 6.94 -1.46 -16.93
C SER A 348 6.05 -2.68 -17.19
N ILE A 349 6.64 -3.81 -17.63
CA ILE A 349 5.88 -5.07 -17.78
C ILE A 349 5.37 -5.53 -16.41
N SER A 350 6.20 -5.43 -15.36
CA SER A 350 5.79 -5.74 -13.99
C SER A 350 4.63 -4.85 -13.52
N VAL A 351 4.67 -3.54 -13.77
CA VAL A 351 3.58 -2.60 -13.47
C VAL A 351 2.28 -3.01 -14.16
N ILE A 352 2.35 -3.27 -15.47
CA ILE A 352 1.15 -3.58 -16.28
C ILE A 352 0.54 -4.90 -15.83
N THR A 353 1.34 -5.96 -15.75
CA THR A 353 0.88 -7.30 -15.36
C THR A 353 0.32 -7.32 -13.95
N SER A 354 0.98 -6.66 -13.00
CA SER A 354 0.51 -6.55 -11.62
C SER A 354 -0.80 -5.76 -11.52
N THR A 355 -0.90 -4.65 -12.26
CA THR A 355 -2.11 -3.82 -12.27
C THR A 355 -3.31 -4.59 -12.82
N VAL A 356 -3.12 -5.32 -13.93
CA VAL A 356 -4.16 -6.19 -14.51
C VAL A 356 -4.56 -7.30 -13.54
N ALA A 357 -3.59 -7.96 -12.88
CA ALA A 357 -3.87 -9.00 -11.89
C ALA A 357 -4.66 -8.47 -10.67
N ILE A 358 -4.26 -7.32 -10.13
CA ILE A 358 -4.97 -6.64 -9.03
C ILE A 358 -6.39 -6.29 -9.46
N TRP A 359 -6.54 -5.65 -10.62
CA TRP A 359 -7.84 -5.21 -11.12
C TRP A 359 -8.78 -6.39 -11.39
N ILE A 360 -8.32 -7.45 -12.06
CA ILE A 360 -9.11 -8.65 -12.32
C ILE A 360 -9.46 -9.35 -11.00
N THR A 361 -8.54 -9.49 -10.06
CA THR A 361 -8.80 -10.17 -8.78
C THR A 361 -9.85 -9.42 -7.94
N ILE A 362 -9.73 -8.09 -7.84
CA ILE A 362 -10.71 -7.26 -7.11
C ILE A 362 -12.06 -7.22 -7.84
N SER A 363 -12.05 -7.11 -9.17
CA SER A 363 -13.30 -7.12 -9.95
C SER A 363 -14.00 -8.47 -9.86
N TYR A 364 -13.24 -9.56 -9.92
CA TYR A 364 -13.71 -10.92 -9.72
C TYR A 364 -14.36 -11.08 -8.34
N SER A 365 -13.71 -10.62 -7.27
CA SER A 365 -14.24 -10.75 -5.90
C SER A 365 -15.57 -10.03 -5.69
N LYS A 366 -15.83 -8.96 -6.45
CA LYS A 366 -17.10 -8.21 -6.40
C LYS A 366 -18.23 -8.86 -7.20
N ARG A 367 -17.94 -9.88 -8.02
CA ARG A 367 -18.97 -10.52 -8.81
C ARG A 367 -19.99 -11.23 -7.95
N GLU A 368 -21.21 -11.19 -8.44
CA GLU A 368 -22.37 -11.71 -7.76
C GLU A 368 -22.31 -13.25 -7.62
N ASP A 369 -21.78 -13.96 -8.60
CA ASP A 369 -21.62 -15.42 -8.59
C ASP A 369 -20.48 -15.90 -7.68
N VAL A 370 -19.41 -15.11 -7.53
CA VAL A 370 -18.35 -15.37 -6.54
C VAL A 370 -18.92 -15.30 -5.13
N GLN A 371 -19.71 -14.28 -4.83
CA GLN A 371 -20.37 -14.15 -3.52
C GLN A 371 -21.37 -15.29 -3.26
N LEU A 372 -22.12 -15.72 -4.29
CA LEU A 372 -23.00 -16.91 -4.19
C LEU A 372 -22.24 -18.15 -3.76
N SER A 373 -21.09 -18.38 -4.38
CA SER A 373 -20.30 -19.58 -4.10
C SER A 373 -19.81 -19.64 -2.66
N LYS A 374 -19.73 -18.50 -1.96
CA LYS A 374 -19.22 -18.40 -0.58
C LYS A 374 -20.33 -18.21 0.47
N SER A 375 -21.57 -17.89 0.06
CA SER A 375 -22.69 -17.63 0.98
C SER A 375 -23.05 -18.85 1.85
N THR A 376 -23.12 -18.62 3.16
CA THR A 376 -23.58 -19.62 4.14
C THR A 376 -25.04 -20.01 3.91
N ALA A 377 -25.91 -19.07 3.53
CA ALA A 377 -27.31 -19.38 3.24
C ALA A 377 -27.46 -20.31 2.04
N VAL A 378 -26.64 -20.10 1.00
CA VAL A 378 -26.59 -20.96 -0.18
C VAL A 378 -26.05 -22.35 0.16
N ILE A 379 -24.99 -22.43 0.97
CA ILE A 379 -24.43 -23.71 1.44
C ILE A 379 -25.49 -24.49 2.24
N ASN A 380 -26.17 -23.83 3.18
CA ASN A 380 -27.23 -24.45 3.98
C ASN A 380 -28.40 -24.90 3.11
N ALA A 381 -28.80 -24.09 2.12
CA ALA A 381 -29.85 -24.46 1.19
C ALA A 381 -29.46 -25.67 0.35
N ARG A 382 -28.23 -25.72 -0.16
CA ARG A 382 -27.70 -26.90 -0.86
C ARG A 382 -27.79 -28.13 0.03
N ASP A 383 -27.36 -28.04 1.28
CA ASP A 383 -27.36 -29.19 2.19
C ASP A 383 -28.78 -29.64 2.54
N VAL A 384 -29.73 -28.70 2.70
CA VAL A 384 -31.16 -29.01 2.86
C VAL A 384 -31.73 -29.70 1.62
N PHE A 385 -31.38 -29.21 0.42
CA PHE A 385 -31.81 -29.81 -0.85
C PHE A 385 -31.33 -31.27 -0.94
N ILE A 386 -30.05 -31.50 -0.65
CA ILE A 386 -29.44 -32.83 -0.67
C ILE A 386 -30.10 -33.74 0.37
N ASN A 387 -30.21 -33.29 1.62
CA ASN A 387 -30.74 -34.10 2.71
C ASN A 387 -32.22 -34.45 2.50
N LYS A 388 -33.07 -33.50 2.09
CA LYS A 388 -34.48 -33.79 1.79
C LYS A 388 -34.63 -34.76 0.63
N THR A 389 -33.78 -34.66 -0.39
CA THR A 389 -33.80 -35.59 -1.51
C THR A 389 -33.36 -36.99 -1.07
N ILE A 390 -32.31 -37.11 -0.24
CA ILE A 390 -31.87 -38.40 0.32
C ILE A 390 -32.94 -38.99 1.25
N SER A 391 -33.57 -38.22 2.13
CA SER A 391 -34.64 -38.73 2.99
C SER A 391 -35.86 -39.21 2.19
N SER A 392 -36.19 -38.54 1.08
CA SER A 392 -37.24 -39.01 0.17
C SER A 392 -36.86 -40.30 -0.57
N LEU A 393 -35.57 -40.61 -0.65
CA LEU A 393 -35.02 -41.83 -1.23
C LEU A 393 -35.13 -42.99 -0.25
N ASP A 394 -34.82 -42.77 1.03
CA ASP A 394 -34.92 -43.78 2.09
C ASP A 394 -36.37 -44.25 2.31
N ASN A 395 -37.35 -43.35 2.17
CA ASN A 395 -38.77 -43.70 2.30
C ASN A 395 -39.35 -44.45 1.08
N ASN A 396 -38.68 -44.42 -0.08
CA ASN A 396 -39.15 -45.03 -1.34
C ASN A 396 -38.28 -46.24 -1.77
N GLN A 397 -37.56 -46.85 -0.82
CA GLN A 397 -36.50 -47.84 -1.08
C GLN A 397 -36.94 -49.15 -1.76
N ALA A 398 -38.24 -49.48 -1.81
CA ALA A 398 -38.71 -50.79 -2.24
C ALA A 398 -38.44 -51.11 -3.74
N ASP A 399 -38.39 -50.11 -4.63
CA ASP A 399 -38.36 -50.32 -6.09
C ASP A 399 -37.13 -49.73 -6.82
N MET A 400 -36.16 -49.16 -6.10
CA MET A 400 -35.04 -48.42 -6.73
C MET A 400 -33.81 -49.30 -6.96
N GLN A 401 -33.35 -49.37 -8.22
CA GLN A 401 -32.15 -50.13 -8.62
C GLN A 401 -30.88 -49.64 -7.90
N GLU A 402 -29.98 -50.56 -7.53
CA GLU A 402 -28.73 -50.26 -6.82
C GLU A 402 -27.82 -49.29 -7.58
N LEU A 403 -27.85 -49.36 -8.92
CA LEU A 403 -27.12 -48.45 -9.80
C LEU A 403 -27.57 -46.98 -9.65
N ASP A 404 -28.88 -46.75 -9.49
CA ASP A 404 -29.45 -45.43 -9.32
C ASP A 404 -29.09 -44.83 -7.94
N LYS A 405 -29.02 -45.68 -6.91
CA LYS A 405 -28.54 -45.29 -5.58
C LYS A 405 -27.07 -44.85 -5.63
N LYS A 406 -26.22 -45.61 -6.33
CA LYS A 406 -24.79 -45.29 -6.49
C LYS A 406 -24.58 -43.99 -7.27
N LEU A 407 -25.33 -43.79 -8.35
CA LEU A 407 -25.31 -42.58 -9.18
C LEU A 407 -25.66 -41.33 -8.37
N LEU A 408 -26.74 -41.39 -7.58
CA LEU A 408 -27.19 -40.28 -6.75
C LEU A 408 -26.22 -39.96 -5.61
N ARG A 409 -25.68 -40.98 -4.93
CA ARG A 409 -24.65 -40.77 -3.89
C ARG A 409 -23.40 -40.12 -4.46
N GLY A 410 -22.95 -40.57 -5.63
CA GLY A 410 -21.82 -39.96 -6.35
C GLY A 410 -22.08 -38.50 -6.70
N PHE A 411 -23.25 -38.21 -7.30
CA PHE A 411 -23.67 -36.86 -7.65
C PHE A 411 -23.73 -35.93 -6.43
N PHE A 412 -24.39 -36.34 -5.33
CA PHE A 412 -24.51 -35.51 -4.14
C PHE A 412 -23.20 -35.33 -3.39
N SER A 413 -22.32 -36.34 -3.40
CA SER A 413 -20.96 -36.22 -2.87
C SER A 413 -20.18 -35.14 -3.62
N GLU A 414 -20.20 -35.18 -4.95
CA GLU A 414 -19.52 -34.19 -5.79
C GLU A 414 -20.13 -32.79 -5.65
N LEU A 415 -21.47 -32.71 -5.53
CA LEU A 415 -22.18 -31.46 -5.28
C LEU A 415 -21.80 -30.83 -3.94
N ARG A 416 -21.71 -31.62 -2.85
CA ARG A 416 -21.24 -31.11 -1.56
C ARG A 416 -19.80 -30.62 -1.62
N ARG A 417 -18.95 -31.36 -2.35
CA ARG A 417 -17.52 -31.07 -2.45
C ARG A 417 -17.22 -29.82 -3.28
N THR A 418 -17.92 -29.64 -4.40
CA THR A 418 -17.55 -28.64 -5.41
C THR A 418 -18.58 -27.53 -5.60
N GLY A 419 -19.84 -27.75 -5.22
CA GLY A 419 -20.94 -26.84 -5.53
C GLY A 419 -21.33 -26.79 -7.02
N LYS A 420 -20.69 -27.60 -7.87
CA LYS A 420 -20.91 -27.60 -9.32
C LYS A 420 -22.23 -28.29 -9.65
N CYS A 421 -23.17 -27.56 -10.24
CA CYS A 421 -24.45 -28.10 -10.64
C CYS A 421 -25.11 -27.26 -11.73
N ASN A 422 -25.58 -27.91 -12.79
CA ASN A 422 -26.42 -27.32 -13.83
C ASN A 422 -27.87 -27.84 -13.79
N TYR A 423 -28.26 -28.60 -12.76
CA TYR A 423 -29.62 -29.11 -12.62
C TYR A 423 -30.60 -27.93 -12.37
N PRO A 424 -31.53 -27.62 -13.29
CA PRO A 424 -32.31 -26.37 -13.23
C PRO A 424 -33.12 -26.20 -11.93
N PRO A 425 -33.77 -27.24 -11.36
CA PRO A 425 -34.47 -27.10 -10.08
C PRO A 425 -33.53 -26.75 -8.91
N PHE A 426 -32.33 -27.32 -8.87
CA PHE A 426 -31.33 -26.96 -7.86
C PHE A 426 -30.86 -25.51 -8.04
N VAL A 427 -30.62 -25.07 -9.27
CA VAL A 427 -30.25 -23.68 -9.57
C VAL A 427 -31.34 -22.71 -9.12
N LYS A 428 -32.62 -23.02 -9.36
CA LYS A 428 -33.76 -22.22 -8.87
C LYS A 428 -33.80 -22.18 -7.33
N TYR A 429 -33.60 -23.32 -6.68
CA TYR A 429 -33.62 -23.44 -5.23
C TYR A 429 -32.50 -22.62 -4.55
N VAL A 430 -31.29 -22.66 -5.09
CA VAL A 430 -30.16 -21.86 -4.59
C VAL A 430 -30.35 -20.37 -4.85
N LYS A 431 -30.85 -19.99 -6.03
CA LYS A 431 -31.19 -18.58 -6.33
C LYS A 431 -32.23 -18.04 -5.33
N PHE A 432 -33.27 -18.82 -5.04
CA PHE A 432 -34.26 -18.48 -4.02
C PHE A 432 -33.61 -18.27 -2.65
N ALA A 433 -32.78 -19.21 -2.17
CA ALA A 433 -32.12 -19.10 -0.88
C ALA A 433 -31.27 -17.83 -0.75
N ARG A 434 -30.61 -17.45 -1.85
CA ARG A 434 -29.85 -16.20 -1.92
C ARG A 434 -30.74 -14.96 -1.90
N ASP A 435 -31.84 -14.97 -2.65
CA ASP A 435 -32.76 -13.83 -2.68
C ASP A 435 -33.41 -13.62 -1.31
N ILE A 436 -33.63 -14.70 -0.54
CA ILE A 436 -34.02 -14.65 0.87
C ILE A 436 -32.91 -14.02 1.73
N GLU A 437 -31.66 -14.47 1.62
CA GLU A 437 -30.53 -13.91 2.37
C GLU A 437 -30.35 -12.40 2.10
N LYS A 438 -30.39 -11.99 0.83
CA LYS A 438 -30.37 -10.57 0.46
C LYS A 438 -31.55 -9.80 1.05
N SER A 439 -32.73 -10.40 1.02
CA SER A 439 -33.96 -9.78 1.54
C SER A 439 -33.94 -9.64 3.06
N GLN A 440 -33.31 -10.57 3.77
CA GLN A 440 -33.05 -10.46 5.21
C GLN A 440 -32.08 -9.31 5.50
N HIS A 441 -30.94 -9.25 4.81
CA HIS A 441 -29.98 -8.15 4.98
C HIS A 441 -30.61 -6.78 4.68
N LEU A 442 -31.46 -6.67 3.66
CA LEU A 442 -32.18 -5.42 3.37
C LEU A 442 -33.21 -5.08 4.46
N ARG A 443 -33.83 -6.08 5.09
CA ARG A 443 -34.76 -5.87 6.21
C ARG A 443 -34.01 -5.37 7.45
N ASP A 444 -32.88 -6.00 7.80
CA ASP A 444 -32.04 -5.61 8.92
C ASP A 444 -31.51 -4.18 8.72
N ASN A 445 -31.18 -3.81 7.48
CA ASN A 445 -30.79 -2.44 7.13
C ASN A 445 -31.95 -1.44 7.27
N ILE A 446 -33.19 -1.81 6.95
CA ILE A 446 -34.36 -0.94 7.21
C ILE A 446 -34.55 -0.73 8.71
N GLU A 447 -34.49 -1.80 9.50
CA GLU A 447 -34.61 -1.73 10.96
C GLU A 447 -33.49 -0.87 11.58
N THR A 448 -32.28 -0.97 11.04
CA THR A 448 -31.14 -0.13 11.43
C THR A 448 -31.40 1.35 11.12
N VAL A 449 -31.95 1.68 9.95
CA VAL A 449 -32.33 3.07 9.62
C VAL A 449 -33.42 3.58 10.55
N GLU A 450 -34.45 2.79 10.81
CA GLU A 450 -35.55 3.16 11.71
C GLU A 450 -35.04 3.42 13.13
N THR A 451 -34.19 2.53 13.64
CA THR A 451 -33.56 2.67 14.96
C THR A 451 -32.67 3.91 15.01
N ALA A 452 -31.88 4.16 13.97
CA ALA A 452 -31.00 5.33 13.91
C ALA A 452 -31.76 6.66 13.86
N VAL A 453 -32.87 6.72 13.11
CA VAL A 453 -33.73 7.91 13.07
C VAL A 453 -34.37 8.16 14.44
N GLU A 454 -34.84 7.10 15.09
CA GLU A 454 -35.44 7.18 16.42
C GLU A 454 -34.41 7.60 17.49
N GLN A 455 -33.18 7.09 17.41
CA GLN A 455 -32.06 7.53 18.27
C GLN A 455 -31.75 9.03 18.11
N ILE A 456 -31.71 9.54 16.88
CA ILE A 456 -31.48 10.97 16.64
C ILE A 456 -32.62 11.81 17.22
N LYS A 457 -33.87 11.40 16.99
CA LYS A 457 -35.05 12.11 17.49
C LYS A 457 -35.09 12.15 19.02
N ASN A 458 -34.87 11.00 19.65
CA ASN A 458 -34.84 10.89 21.12
C ASN A 458 -33.65 11.62 21.72
N GLY A 459 -32.49 11.59 21.06
CA GLY A 459 -31.33 12.37 21.46
C GLY A 459 -31.60 13.88 21.41
N PHE A 460 -32.26 14.40 20.37
CA PHE A 460 -32.65 15.82 20.35
C PHE A 460 -33.68 16.20 21.40
N GLN A 461 -34.64 15.30 21.67
CA GLN A 461 -35.62 15.52 22.73
C GLN A 461 -34.92 15.59 24.10
N GLN A 462 -34.07 14.61 24.41
CA GLN A 462 -33.28 14.59 25.65
C GLN A 462 -32.35 15.81 25.75
N LEU A 463 -31.73 16.23 24.64
CA LEU A 463 -30.89 17.42 24.62
C LEU A 463 -31.69 18.68 24.95
N THR A 464 -32.93 18.78 24.46
CA THR A 464 -33.86 19.87 24.75
C THR A 464 -34.31 19.86 26.21
N ASP A 465 -34.61 18.68 26.76
CA ASP A 465 -35.04 18.52 28.14
C ASP A 465 -33.89 18.79 29.13
N SER A 466 -32.65 18.53 28.72
CA SER A 466 -31.42 18.75 29.51
C SER A 466 -30.92 20.20 29.58
N ILE A 467 -31.59 21.15 28.92
CA ILE A 467 -31.14 22.57 28.88
C ILE A 467 -31.04 23.19 30.29
N ASN A 468 -31.82 22.69 31.24
CA ASN A 468 -31.83 23.15 32.63
C ASN A 468 -31.11 22.19 33.60
N ASP A 469 -30.44 21.15 33.09
CA ASP A 469 -29.72 20.17 33.91
C ASP A 469 -28.29 20.68 34.21
N PRO A 470 -27.94 20.98 35.47
CA PRO A 470 -26.63 21.50 35.83
C PRO A 470 -25.50 20.48 35.70
N GLU A 471 -25.78 19.17 35.66
CA GLU A 471 -24.74 18.13 35.67
C GLU A 471 -24.22 17.75 34.28
N ASN A 472 -24.84 18.24 33.18
CA ASN A 472 -24.49 17.96 31.78
C ASN A 472 -24.46 16.46 31.38
N THR A 473 -24.74 15.52 32.29
CA THR A 473 -24.71 14.08 32.01
C THR A 473 -25.78 13.69 30.99
N ALA A 474 -27.02 14.14 31.18
CA ALA A 474 -28.10 13.88 30.23
C ALA A 474 -27.84 14.50 28.84
N ALA A 475 -27.21 15.66 28.80
CA ALA A 475 -26.82 16.32 27.54
C ALA A 475 -25.73 15.54 26.78
N ASN A 476 -24.80 14.91 27.49
CA ASN A 476 -23.75 14.10 26.89
C ASN A 476 -24.31 12.76 26.36
N ASP A 477 -25.20 12.11 27.10
CA ASP A 477 -25.88 10.89 26.65
C ASP A 477 -26.75 11.16 25.41
N ALA A 478 -27.47 12.30 25.41
CA ALA A 478 -28.23 12.77 24.27
C ALA A 478 -27.36 12.98 23.02
N LYS A 479 -26.20 13.62 23.16
CA LYS A 479 -25.23 13.79 22.06
C LYS A 479 -24.73 12.44 21.54
N ASN A 480 -24.40 11.51 22.43
CA ASN A 480 -23.94 10.17 22.07
C ASN A 480 -24.99 9.41 21.25
N LEU A 481 -26.26 9.49 21.63
CA LEU A 481 -27.37 8.90 20.88
C LEU A 481 -27.49 9.49 19.47
N ILE A 482 -27.37 10.82 19.33
CA ILE A 482 -27.39 11.49 18.02
C ILE A 482 -26.20 11.01 17.16
N HIS A 483 -25.00 10.91 17.74
CA HIS A 483 -23.82 10.44 17.03
C HIS A 483 -23.98 9.00 16.53
N GLN A 484 -24.48 8.08 17.36
CA GLN A 484 -24.69 6.67 16.99
C GLN A 484 -25.69 6.52 15.83
N GLY A 485 -26.81 7.25 15.89
CA GLY A 485 -27.79 7.24 14.80
C GLY A 485 -27.20 7.83 13.51
N CYS A 486 -26.45 8.92 13.60
CA CYS A 486 -25.77 9.56 12.47
C CYS A 486 -24.77 8.62 11.78
N ASP A 487 -23.94 7.92 12.54
CA ASP A 487 -22.94 6.97 12.01
C ASP A 487 -23.60 5.81 11.28
N SER A 488 -24.69 5.29 11.83
CA SER A 488 -25.48 4.21 11.23
C SER A 488 -26.07 4.62 9.88
N ILE A 489 -26.59 5.85 9.78
CA ILE A 489 -27.11 6.41 8.52
C ILE A 489 -25.99 6.63 7.50
N ILE A 490 -24.84 7.17 7.90
CA ILE A 490 -23.69 7.38 7.01
C ILE A 490 -23.22 6.04 6.42
N LEU A 491 -23.07 5.01 7.26
CA LEU A 491 -22.62 3.69 6.84
C LEU A 491 -23.53 3.12 5.74
N LEU A 492 -24.85 3.16 5.95
CA LEU A 492 -25.83 2.63 5.02
C LEU A 492 -25.96 3.51 3.76
N ALA A 493 -25.90 4.82 3.89
CA ALA A 493 -25.92 5.72 2.75
C ALA A 493 -24.71 5.48 1.82
N LEU A 494 -23.53 5.25 2.42
CA LEU A 494 -22.33 4.82 1.70
C LEU A 494 -22.43 3.40 1.13
N GLU A 495 -23.31 2.53 1.60
CA GLU A 495 -23.50 1.20 1.01
C GLU A 495 -24.40 1.26 -0.24
N TYR A 496 -25.48 2.04 -0.18
CA TYR A 496 -26.54 2.00 -1.20
C TYR A 496 -26.43 3.08 -2.28
N PHE A 497 -25.76 4.20 -2.01
CA PHE A 497 -25.86 5.40 -2.86
C PHE A 497 -24.53 6.13 -3.10
N GLN A 498 -23.41 5.40 -3.18
CA GLN A 498 -22.07 5.98 -3.36
C GLN A 498 -21.96 6.96 -4.53
N THR A 499 -22.78 6.77 -5.57
CA THR A 499 -22.76 7.55 -6.81
C THR A 499 -23.75 8.73 -6.81
N GLU A 500 -24.63 8.87 -5.83
CA GLU A 500 -25.63 9.93 -5.81
C GLU A 500 -25.09 11.21 -5.16
N SER A 501 -25.17 12.34 -5.86
CA SER A 501 -24.70 13.64 -5.35
C SER A 501 -25.41 14.05 -4.05
N GLN A 502 -26.71 13.76 -3.95
CA GLN A 502 -27.53 14.05 -2.76
C GLN A 502 -27.05 13.32 -1.50
N VAL A 503 -26.47 12.12 -1.65
CA VAL A 503 -25.92 11.36 -0.52
C VAL A 503 -24.58 11.92 -0.05
N LYS A 504 -23.77 12.47 -0.96
CA LYS A 504 -22.57 13.22 -0.56
C LYS A 504 -22.92 14.46 0.25
N GLU A 505 -24.00 15.13 -0.11
CA GLU A 505 -24.54 16.27 0.66
C GLU A 505 -25.06 15.82 2.03
N LEU A 506 -25.82 14.71 2.11
CA LEU A 506 -26.25 14.12 3.39
C LEU A 506 -25.08 13.86 4.32
N ILE A 507 -24.06 13.16 3.84
CA ILE A 507 -22.90 12.78 4.66
C ILE A 507 -22.20 14.04 5.17
N LYS A 508 -22.04 15.06 4.32
CA LYS A 508 -21.47 16.35 4.74
C LYS A 508 -22.31 17.03 5.82
N THR A 509 -23.63 17.04 5.66
CA THR A 509 -24.55 17.65 6.64
C THR A 509 -24.52 16.92 7.98
N ILE A 510 -24.52 15.58 7.96
CA ILE A 510 -24.42 14.76 9.17
C ILE A 510 -23.06 14.99 9.86
N GLN A 511 -21.96 14.96 9.11
CA GLN A 511 -20.61 15.22 9.64
C GLN A 511 -20.48 16.62 10.22
N TYR A 512 -21.11 17.62 9.60
CA TYR A 512 -21.16 18.99 10.14
C TYR A 512 -21.85 19.02 11.50
N VAL A 513 -23.01 18.35 11.63
CA VAL A 513 -23.77 18.33 12.90
C VAL A 513 -23.03 17.55 13.98
N GLN A 514 -22.45 16.40 13.64
CA GLN A 514 -21.59 15.64 14.55
C GLN A 514 -20.40 16.48 15.02
N GLY A 515 -19.72 17.17 14.09
CA GLY A 515 -18.61 18.08 14.43
C GLY A 515 -19.06 19.21 15.36
N TYR A 516 -20.22 19.81 15.11
CA TYR A 516 -20.77 20.89 15.93
C TYR A 516 -21.13 20.40 17.35
N LEU A 517 -21.78 19.24 17.48
CA LEU A 517 -22.11 18.65 18.77
C LEU A 517 -20.85 18.29 19.57
N GLN A 518 -19.81 17.79 18.91
CA GLN A 518 -18.53 17.45 19.54
C GLN A 518 -17.76 18.69 20.03
N HIS A 519 -17.81 19.82 19.32
CA HIS A 519 -17.15 21.06 19.73
C HIS A 519 -17.89 21.83 20.83
N SER A 520 -19.20 21.59 20.99
CA SER A 520 -20.01 22.21 22.05
C SER A 520 -19.70 21.71 23.48
N HIS A 521 -18.71 20.82 23.66
CA HIS A 521 -18.34 20.23 24.95
C HIS A 521 -17.55 21.16 25.91
N VAL A 522 -17.15 22.36 25.50
CA VAL A 522 -16.15 23.15 26.24
C VAL A 522 -16.75 24.37 26.96
N ASN A 523 -17.79 24.19 27.78
CA ASN A 523 -18.34 25.17 28.76
C ASN A 523 -19.54 26.05 28.37
N GLN A 524 -20.30 25.75 27.31
CA GLN A 524 -21.58 26.45 27.06
C GLN A 524 -22.70 25.45 26.74
N SER A 525 -23.79 25.51 27.52
CA SER A 525 -25.02 24.82 27.17
C SER A 525 -25.52 25.34 25.82
N LEU A 526 -25.90 24.42 24.93
CA LEU A 526 -26.47 24.78 23.63
C LEU A 526 -27.77 25.55 23.88
N ALA A 527 -27.90 26.75 23.31
CA ALA A 527 -29.14 27.49 23.38
C ALA A 527 -30.26 26.72 22.67
N THR A 528 -31.50 26.81 23.14
CA THR A 528 -32.68 26.16 22.52
C THR A 528 -32.77 26.44 21.01
N ARG A 529 -32.38 27.65 20.59
CA ARG A 529 -32.36 28.05 19.17
C ARG A 529 -31.31 27.30 18.35
N GLN A 530 -30.16 26.97 18.94
CA GLN A 530 -29.10 26.18 18.29
C GLN A 530 -29.52 24.71 18.17
N ILE A 531 -30.13 24.16 19.23
CA ILE A 531 -30.69 22.80 19.22
C ILE A 531 -31.77 22.68 18.13
N GLY A 532 -32.70 23.64 18.08
CA GLY A 532 -33.74 23.68 17.04
C GLY A 532 -33.18 23.77 15.62
N TYR A 533 -32.14 24.58 15.40
CA TYR A 533 -31.48 24.67 14.08
C TYR A 533 -30.80 23.35 13.68
N LEU A 534 -30.07 22.70 14.59
CA LEU A 534 -29.43 21.41 14.32
C LEU A 534 -30.47 20.31 14.08
N GLN A 535 -31.56 20.32 14.85
CA GLN A 535 -32.68 19.41 14.67
C GLN A 535 -33.34 19.64 13.32
N GLU A 536 -33.56 20.89 12.88
CA GLU A 536 -34.14 21.20 11.57
C GLU A 536 -33.22 20.75 10.43
N LEU A 537 -31.92 21.04 10.53
CA LEU A 537 -30.90 20.65 9.55
C LEU A 537 -30.77 19.12 9.43
N LEU A 538 -30.85 18.40 10.56
CA LEU A 538 -30.91 16.95 10.55
C LEU A 538 -32.27 16.43 10.12
N THR A 539 -33.39 17.06 10.45
CA THR A 539 -34.73 16.59 10.05
C THR A 539 -34.95 16.73 8.54
N SER A 540 -34.46 17.82 7.94
CA SER A 540 -34.43 17.95 6.47
C SER A 540 -33.55 16.87 5.82
N SER A 541 -32.52 16.41 6.53
CA SER A 541 -31.62 15.33 6.12
C SER A 541 -32.16 13.93 6.45
N ILE A 542 -32.99 13.79 7.48
CA ILE A 542 -33.71 12.56 7.89
C ILE A 542 -34.81 12.25 6.86
N ASN A 543 -35.38 13.25 6.20
CA ASN A 543 -36.16 13.02 4.97
C ASN A 543 -35.36 12.25 3.90
N LEU A 544 -34.02 12.35 3.91
CA LEU A 544 -33.15 11.50 3.09
C LEU A 544 -32.97 10.09 3.67
N GLY A 545 -33.06 9.92 5.00
CA GLY A 545 -33.22 8.62 5.67
C GLY A 545 -34.50 7.90 5.24
N ASP A 546 -35.62 8.62 5.10
CA ASP A 546 -36.85 8.08 4.53
C ASP A 546 -36.70 7.71 3.04
N ARG A 547 -35.90 8.47 2.29
CA ARG A 547 -35.54 8.11 0.90
C ARG A 547 -34.65 6.87 0.86
N LEU A 548 -33.70 6.73 1.79
CA LEU A 548 -32.86 5.55 1.95
C LEU A 548 -33.71 4.33 2.28
N LYS A 549 -34.62 4.44 3.25
CA LYS A 549 -35.63 3.42 3.54
C LYS A 549 -36.47 3.07 2.31
N LYS A 550 -37.02 4.06 1.60
CA LYS A 550 -37.80 3.84 0.36
C LYS A 550 -36.98 3.16 -0.73
N ALA A 551 -35.71 3.48 -0.89
CA ALA A 551 -34.84 2.84 -1.88
C ALA A 551 -34.46 1.42 -1.49
N ILE A 552 -34.14 1.16 -0.22
CA ILE A 552 -33.91 -0.19 0.30
C ILE A 552 -35.18 -1.03 0.12
N GLN A 553 -36.35 -0.46 0.43
CA GLN A 553 -37.64 -1.11 0.25
C GLN A 553 -37.99 -1.34 -1.23
N LYS A 554 -37.66 -0.41 -2.12
CA LYS A 554 -37.78 -0.59 -3.58
C LYS A 554 -36.91 -1.75 -4.04
N LYS A 555 -35.65 -1.82 -3.58
CA LYS A 555 -34.72 -2.90 -3.89
C LYS A 555 -35.18 -4.25 -3.34
N TYR A 556 -35.71 -4.27 -2.12
CA TYR A 556 -36.37 -5.43 -1.52
C TYR A 556 -37.52 -5.92 -2.39
N ASN A 557 -38.43 -5.01 -2.79
CA ASN A 557 -39.56 -5.36 -3.64
C ASN A 557 -39.13 -5.85 -5.04
N THR A 558 -38.05 -5.30 -5.61
CA THR A 558 -37.49 -5.82 -6.87
C THR A 558 -36.93 -7.24 -6.71
N ILE A 559 -36.26 -7.55 -5.60
CA ILE A 559 -35.70 -8.88 -5.37
C ILE A 559 -36.81 -9.90 -5.13
N ILE A 560 -37.82 -9.54 -4.32
CA ILE A 560 -38.95 -10.44 -4.03
C ILE A 560 -39.90 -10.56 -5.22
N GLY A 561 -40.18 -9.49 -5.96
CA GLY A 561 -41.10 -9.50 -7.09
C GLY A 561 -40.63 -10.26 -8.33
N ASN A 562 -39.39 -10.77 -8.32
CA ASN A 562 -38.86 -11.70 -9.31
C ASN A 562 -39.24 -13.17 -9.03
N HIS A 563 -39.95 -13.44 -7.93
CA HIS A 563 -40.55 -14.72 -7.54
C HIS A 563 -42.06 -14.59 -7.48
#